data_AF-A0A350J5J2-F1
#
_entry.id   AF-A0A350J5J2-F1
#
_cell.length_a   1.000
_cell.length_b   1.000
_cell.length_c   1.000
_cell.angle_alpha   90.00
_cell.angle_beta   90.00
_cell.angle_gamma   90.00
#
_symmetry.space_group_name_H-M   'P 1'
#
loop_
_entity.id
_entity.type
_entity.pdbx_description
1 polymer ?
#
loop_
_entity_poly.entity_id
_entity_poly.type
_entity_poly.pdbx_seq_one_letter_code
_entity_poly.pdbx_strand_id
1 'polypeptide(L)'
;MNKIMRFLRAGLVIFAGIVILIMGARQGKSMSKDPIDLSDPNVDWSELEVGDHVKMKIEYTLGEFSNTTDDGKEVSRKYSYPRIENDMIVDVIGIHVNAADFAKYDALYDATVDWWEGTTNSVEADPIEIDGVIKKLDNDEIGFHEEYLDGLFSSSELEDSKYELAVYPNMDNNILTVVIGAVITLAGLGYAAYVFIKK
;
A
#
# COMPACT_ATOMS: atom_id res chain seq x y z
N MET A 1 20.34 -30.32 22.24
CA MET A 1 20.01 -29.55 21.01
C MET A 1 21.17 -29.66 20.02
N ASN A 2 20.95 -30.27 18.86
CA ASN A 2 22.01 -30.59 17.89
C ASN A 2 22.66 -29.32 17.33
N LYS A 3 23.99 -29.34 17.13
CA LYS A 3 24.76 -28.23 16.53
C LYS A 3 24.17 -27.77 15.19
N ILE A 4 23.75 -28.73 14.37
CA ILE A 4 23.07 -28.49 13.08
C ILE A 4 21.84 -27.60 13.25
N MET A 5 21.05 -27.82 14.29
CA MET A 5 19.84 -27.05 14.58
C MET A 5 20.15 -25.60 15.01
N ARG A 6 21.29 -25.37 15.68
CA ARG A 6 21.74 -24.00 16.03
C ARG A 6 22.23 -23.24 14.80
N PHE A 7 22.95 -23.90 13.90
CA PHE A 7 23.38 -23.30 12.63
C PHE A 7 22.20 -22.98 11.71
N LEU A 8 21.21 -23.87 11.61
CA LEU A 8 20.00 -23.61 10.84
C LEU A 8 19.23 -22.39 11.37
N ARG A 9 19.08 -22.26 12.69
CA ARG A 9 18.46 -21.06 13.29
C ARG A 9 19.25 -19.79 13.00
N ALA A 10 20.58 -19.82 13.14
CA ALA A 10 21.43 -18.67 12.82
C ALA A 10 21.29 -18.26 11.34
N GLY A 11 21.30 -19.24 10.44
CA GLY A 11 21.08 -19.01 9.01
C GLY A 11 19.72 -18.40 8.70
N LEU A 12 18.65 -18.88 9.36
CA LEU A 12 17.29 -18.36 9.18
C LEU A 12 17.18 -16.90 9.68
N VAL A 13 17.80 -16.56 10.81
CA VAL A 13 17.85 -15.18 11.32
C VAL A 13 18.61 -14.25 10.36
N ILE A 14 19.78 -14.69 9.86
CA ILE A 14 20.56 -13.91 8.89
C ILE A 14 19.75 -13.68 7.62
N PHE A 15 19.11 -14.74 7.09
CA PHE A 15 18.28 -14.67 5.91
C PHE A 15 17.11 -13.70 6.09
N ALA A 16 16.38 -13.79 7.21
CA ALA A 16 15.30 -12.87 7.52
C ALA A 16 15.78 -11.40 7.57
N GLY A 17 16.93 -11.12 8.20
CA GLY A 17 17.50 -9.77 8.23
C GLY A 17 17.87 -9.24 6.83
N ILE A 18 18.44 -10.08 5.96
CA ILE A 18 18.76 -9.72 4.57
C ILE A 18 17.49 -9.41 3.77
N VAL A 19 16.42 -10.20 3.93
CA VAL A 19 15.14 -9.94 3.26
C VAL A 19 14.59 -8.58 3.67
N ILE A 20 14.57 -8.27 4.98
CA ILE A 20 14.11 -6.98 5.51
C ILE A 20 14.96 -5.81 4.96
N LEU A 21 16.29 -5.98 4.90
CA LEU A 21 17.19 -4.99 4.30
C LEU A 21 16.86 -4.72 2.82
N ILE A 22 16.64 -5.76 2.03
CA ILE A 22 16.30 -5.65 0.61
C ILE A 22 14.96 -4.93 0.44
N MET A 23 13.96 -5.26 1.27
CA MET A 23 12.66 -4.59 1.25
C MET A 23 12.79 -3.09 1.53
N GLY A 24 13.48 -2.72 2.61
CA GLY A 24 13.70 -1.31 2.96
C GLY A 24 14.50 -0.55 1.89
N ALA A 25 15.55 -1.17 1.33
CA ALA A 25 16.36 -0.56 0.28
C ALA A 25 15.58 -0.38 -1.04
N ARG A 26 14.72 -1.33 -1.42
CA ARG A 26 13.86 -1.20 -2.60
C ARG A 26 12.86 -0.06 -2.46
N GLN A 27 12.19 0.03 -1.32
CA GLN A 27 11.24 1.11 -1.05
C GLN A 27 11.94 2.47 -1.02
N GLY A 28 13.11 2.56 -0.36
CA GLY A 28 13.92 3.78 -0.37
C GLY A 28 14.37 4.19 -1.78
N LYS A 29 14.71 3.23 -2.65
CA LYS A 29 15.04 3.51 -4.05
C LYS A 29 13.82 4.03 -4.82
N SER A 30 12.64 3.41 -4.66
CA SER A 30 11.41 3.89 -5.29
C SER A 30 11.12 5.33 -4.90
N MET A 31 11.11 5.64 -3.60
CA MET A 31 10.88 6.98 -3.06
C MET A 31 11.94 8.03 -3.46
N SER A 32 13.10 7.61 -3.97
CA SER A 32 14.14 8.53 -4.46
C SER A 32 13.92 9.02 -5.89
N LYS A 33 13.02 8.38 -6.64
CA LYS A 33 12.55 8.89 -7.94
C LYS A 33 11.75 10.18 -7.72
N ASP A 34 11.67 11.05 -8.72
CA ASP A 34 10.71 12.15 -8.66
C ASP A 34 9.27 11.58 -8.63
N PRO A 35 8.39 12.10 -7.77
CA PRO A 35 7.03 11.59 -7.67
C PRO A 35 6.22 11.93 -8.91
N ILE A 36 5.43 10.95 -9.38
CA ILE A 36 4.38 11.16 -10.39
C ILE A 36 3.14 11.68 -9.67
N ASP A 37 2.60 12.82 -10.09
CA ASP A 37 1.39 13.41 -9.50
C ASP A 37 0.14 12.82 -10.14
N LEU A 38 -0.55 11.91 -9.46
CA LEU A 38 -1.76 11.26 -9.96
C LEU A 38 -2.97 12.20 -9.97
N SER A 39 -2.89 13.36 -9.34
CA SER A 39 -3.92 14.41 -9.41
C SER A 39 -3.74 15.32 -10.62
N ASP A 40 -2.63 15.22 -11.37
CA ASP A 40 -2.46 15.92 -12.64
C ASP A 40 -3.30 15.23 -13.73
N PRO A 41 -4.27 15.91 -14.36
CA PRO A 41 -5.11 15.33 -15.40
C PRO A 41 -4.33 14.90 -16.66
N ASN A 42 -3.08 15.34 -16.82
CA ASN A 42 -2.24 14.96 -17.96
C ASN A 42 -1.42 13.68 -17.73
N VAL A 43 -1.41 13.14 -16.51
CA VAL A 43 -0.73 11.88 -16.21
C VAL A 43 -1.59 10.72 -16.69
N ASP A 44 -1.03 9.86 -17.55
CA ASP A 44 -1.71 8.63 -17.99
C ASP A 44 -1.53 7.53 -16.93
N TRP A 45 -2.62 7.06 -16.34
CA TRP A 45 -2.56 5.98 -15.35
C TRP A 45 -2.25 4.63 -15.99
N SER A 46 -2.47 4.48 -17.31
CA SER A 46 -2.15 3.28 -18.08
C SER A 46 -0.66 2.91 -18.00
N GLU A 47 0.21 3.89 -17.80
CA GLU A 47 1.67 3.75 -17.73
C GLU A 47 2.19 3.46 -16.31
N LEU A 48 1.34 3.41 -15.29
CA LEU A 48 1.77 3.18 -13.91
C LEU A 48 2.35 1.77 -13.70
N GLU A 49 3.53 1.70 -13.08
CA GLU A 49 4.20 0.46 -12.76
C GLU A 49 4.40 0.25 -11.25
N VAL A 50 4.51 -1.02 -10.85
CA VAL A 50 4.86 -1.38 -9.47
C VAL A 50 6.22 -0.80 -9.10
N GLY A 51 6.26 -0.06 -7.99
CA GLY A 51 7.47 0.57 -7.48
C GLY A 51 7.66 2.01 -7.94
N ASP A 52 6.72 2.59 -8.70
CA ASP A 52 6.71 4.03 -8.95
C ASP A 52 6.35 4.81 -7.70
N HIS A 53 7.06 5.93 -7.52
CA HIS A 53 6.81 6.89 -6.46
C HIS A 53 5.76 7.86 -6.98
N VAL A 54 4.70 8.02 -6.21
CA VAL A 54 3.52 8.78 -6.61
C VAL A 54 3.12 9.74 -5.50
N LYS A 55 2.51 10.84 -5.91
CA LYS A 55 1.76 11.73 -5.04
C LYS A 55 0.34 11.84 -5.55
N MET A 56 -0.59 12.00 -4.64
CA MET A 56 -1.99 12.23 -5.00
C MET A 56 -2.68 13.03 -3.91
N LYS A 57 -3.62 13.86 -4.33
CA LYS A 57 -4.59 14.53 -3.48
C LYS A 57 -5.94 13.84 -3.69
N ILE A 58 -6.44 13.20 -2.63
CA ILE A 58 -7.71 12.50 -2.64
C ILE A 58 -8.78 13.47 -2.19
N GLU A 59 -9.67 13.83 -3.11
CA GLU A 59 -10.78 14.76 -2.87
C GLU A 59 -12.12 14.05 -2.71
N TYR A 60 -12.15 12.75 -3.02
CA TYR A 60 -13.30 11.86 -2.88
C TYR A 60 -12.80 10.41 -2.88
N THR A 61 -13.61 9.47 -2.42
CA THR A 61 -13.25 8.05 -2.47
C THR A 61 -14.49 7.21 -2.69
N LEU A 62 -14.36 6.11 -3.42
CA LEU A 62 -15.32 5.02 -3.33
C LEU A 62 -15.08 4.25 -2.03
N GLY A 63 -15.99 3.32 -1.73
CA GLY A 63 -16.01 2.57 -0.48
C GLY A 63 -14.78 1.69 -0.26
N GLU A 64 -14.69 1.19 0.97
CA GLU A 64 -13.76 0.13 1.33
C GLU A 64 -14.11 -1.15 0.56
N PHE A 65 -13.12 -1.75 -0.09
CA PHE A 65 -13.27 -3.05 -0.76
C PHE A 65 -12.54 -4.17 -0.02
N SER A 66 -11.64 -3.85 0.91
CA SER A 66 -10.86 -4.84 1.65
C SER A 66 -10.34 -4.28 2.97
N ASN A 67 -10.27 -5.13 4.00
CA ASN A 67 -9.59 -4.83 5.24
C ASN A 67 -8.67 -5.98 5.69
N THR A 68 -7.75 -5.66 6.58
CA THR A 68 -6.85 -6.61 7.22
C THR A 68 -7.00 -6.47 8.73
N THR A 69 -7.20 -7.61 9.39
CA THR A 69 -7.36 -7.72 10.83
C THR A 69 -6.18 -8.49 11.43
N ASP A 70 -5.61 -7.97 12.51
CA ASP A 70 -4.60 -8.63 13.35
C ASP A 70 -5.08 -8.67 14.80
N ASP A 71 -5.01 -9.84 15.43
CA ASP A 71 -5.54 -10.09 16.79
C ASP A 71 -7.00 -9.57 17.01
N GLY A 72 -7.84 -9.70 15.99
CA GLY A 72 -9.24 -9.25 16.04
C GLY A 72 -9.43 -7.74 15.98
N LYS A 73 -8.35 -6.98 15.72
CA LYS A 73 -8.39 -5.53 15.47
C LYS A 73 -8.03 -5.23 14.03
N GLU A 74 -8.79 -4.33 13.44
CA GLU A 74 -8.50 -3.86 12.11
C GLU A 74 -7.22 -3.01 12.10
N VAL A 75 -6.28 -3.36 11.23
CA VAL A 75 -4.96 -2.71 11.16
C VAL A 75 -4.76 -1.93 9.86
N SER A 76 -5.44 -2.32 8.79
CA SER A 76 -5.46 -1.57 7.53
C SER A 76 -6.74 -1.80 6.74
N ARG A 77 -7.11 -0.80 5.96
CA ARG A 77 -8.19 -0.81 4.98
C ARG A 77 -7.64 -0.54 3.59
N LYS A 78 -8.43 -0.87 2.58
CA LYS A 78 -8.22 -0.41 1.22
C LYS A 78 -9.50 0.17 0.67
N TYR A 79 -9.39 1.40 0.18
CA TYR A 79 -10.47 2.13 -0.46
C TYR A 79 -10.20 2.21 -1.95
N SER A 80 -11.27 2.28 -2.73
CA SER A 80 -11.18 2.43 -4.17
C SER A 80 -11.21 3.92 -4.54
N TYR A 81 -10.31 4.37 -5.42
CA TYR A 81 -10.22 5.75 -5.85
C TYR A 81 -10.40 5.86 -7.35
N PRO A 82 -11.49 6.51 -7.81
CA PRO A 82 -11.73 6.66 -9.23
C PRO A 82 -11.03 7.91 -9.77
N ARG A 83 -10.54 7.82 -10.99
CA ARG A 83 -10.23 8.98 -11.81
C ARG A 83 -11.49 9.39 -12.57
N ILE A 84 -11.91 10.64 -12.41
CA ILE A 84 -13.09 11.17 -13.08
C ILE A 84 -12.66 12.15 -14.17
N GLU A 85 -13.11 11.92 -15.40
CA GLU A 85 -12.95 12.83 -16.53
C GLU A 85 -14.29 13.09 -17.20
N ASN A 86 -14.66 14.36 -17.39
CA ASN A 86 -15.92 14.76 -17.99
C ASN A 86 -17.14 14.04 -17.37
N ASP A 87 -17.18 13.99 -16.03
CA ASP A 87 -18.22 13.32 -15.23
C ASP A 87 -18.33 11.80 -15.43
N MET A 88 -17.31 11.16 -16.02
CA MET A 88 -17.22 9.71 -16.17
C MET A 88 -16.01 9.17 -15.42
N ILE A 89 -16.15 7.99 -14.82
CA ILE A 89 -15.04 7.28 -14.23
C ILE A 89 -14.26 6.60 -15.36
N VAL A 90 -12.99 6.95 -15.52
CA VAL A 90 -12.13 6.45 -16.60
C VAL A 90 -11.08 5.47 -16.12
N ASP A 91 -10.67 5.56 -14.86
CA ASP A 91 -9.74 4.65 -14.21
C ASP A 91 -10.10 4.48 -12.74
N VAL A 92 -9.60 3.43 -12.12
CA VAL A 92 -9.70 3.18 -10.68
C VAL A 92 -8.37 2.64 -10.17
N ILE A 93 -7.97 3.06 -8.97
CA ILE A 93 -6.82 2.51 -8.26
C ILE A 93 -7.17 2.30 -6.79
N GLY A 94 -6.57 1.31 -6.14
CA GLY A 94 -6.70 1.14 -4.70
C GLY A 94 -5.87 2.15 -3.91
N ILE A 95 -6.28 2.43 -2.68
CA ILE A 95 -5.50 3.18 -1.70
C ILE A 95 -5.38 2.34 -0.44
N HIS A 96 -4.16 2.09 0.01
CA HIS A 96 -3.92 1.44 1.30
C HIS A 96 -3.95 2.45 2.44
N VAL A 97 -4.75 2.19 3.47
CA VAL A 97 -4.96 3.07 4.60
C VAL A 97 -4.61 2.34 5.89
N ASN A 98 -3.81 2.97 6.75
CA ASN A 98 -3.50 2.43 8.07
C ASN A 98 -4.54 2.86 9.10
N ALA A 99 -4.66 2.11 10.19
CA ALA A 99 -5.62 2.37 11.26
C ALA A 99 -5.59 3.80 11.84
N ALA A 100 -4.43 4.48 11.80
CA ALA A 100 -4.30 5.85 12.27
C ALA A 100 -5.11 6.87 11.44
N ASP A 101 -5.42 6.55 10.18
CA ASP A 101 -6.10 7.44 9.24
C ASP A 101 -7.54 7.01 8.92
N PHE A 102 -8.05 5.90 9.49
CA PHE A 102 -9.40 5.41 9.22
C PHE A 102 -10.47 6.48 9.36
N ALA A 103 -10.44 7.26 10.45
CA ALA A 103 -11.43 8.31 10.68
C ALA A 103 -11.44 9.39 9.58
N LYS A 104 -10.29 9.67 8.94
CA LYS A 104 -10.22 10.64 7.84
C LYS A 104 -10.86 10.08 6.57
N TYR A 105 -10.59 8.81 6.27
CA TYR A 105 -11.16 8.15 5.09
C TYR A 105 -12.64 7.87 5.25
N ASP A 106 -13.10 7.49 6.44
CA ASP A 106 -14.53 7.31 6.73
C ASP A 106 -15.28 8.64 6.54
N ALA A 107 -14.74 9.74 7.07
CA ALA A 107 -15.34 11.07 6.88
C ALA A 107 -15.35 11.50 5.39
N LEU A 108 -14.27 11.20 4.64
CA LEU A 108 -14.20 11.50 3.22
C LEU A 108 -15.20 10.65 2.41
N TYR A 109 -15.36 9.38 2.77
CA TYR A 109 -16.33 8.48 2.14
C TYR A 109 -17.76 8.95 2.40
N ASP A 110 -18.11 9.24 3.65
CA ASP A 110 -19.45 9.75 4.00
C ASP A 110 -19.76 11.05 3.23
N ALA A 111 -18.81 11.98 3.17
CA ALA A 111 -18.95 13.22 2.39
C ALA A 111 -19.04 12.97 0.87
N THR A 112 -18.37 11.92 0.37
CA THR A 112 -18.46 11.51 -1.03
C THR A 112 -19.85 10.94 -1.34
N VAL A 113 -20.42 10.13 -0.44
CA VAL A 113 -21.78 9.59 -0.58
C VAL A 113 -22.81 10.72 -0.56
N ASP A 114 -22.72 11.65 0.39
CA ASP A 114 -23.63 12.80 0.47
C ASP A 114 -23.60 13.64 -0.82
N TRP A 115 -22.42 13.86 -1.39
CA TRP A 115 -22.27 14.54 -2.67
C TRP A 115 -22.84 13.72 -3.83
N TRP A 116 -22.54 12.43 -3.89
CA TRP A 116 -22.99 11.52 -4.95
C TRP A 116 -24.52 11.35 -4.98
N GLU A 117 -25.16 11.32 -3.81
CA GLU A 117 -26.62 11.27 -3.66
C GLU A 117 -27.29 12.64 -3.90
N GLY A 118 -26.51 13.71 -4.07
CA GLY A 118 -27.00 15.07 -4.30
C GLY A 118 -27.51 15.77 -3.04
N THR A 119 -27.15 15.28 -1.86
CA THR A 119 -27.44 15.94 -0.57
C THR A 119 -26.62 17.24 -0.44
N THR A 120 -25.40 17.24 -0.94
CA THR A 120 -24.52 18.44 -1.04
C THR A 120 -24.13 18.72 -2.48
N ASN A 121 -23.67 19.95 -2.76
CA ASN A 121 -23.21 20.35 -4.11
C ASN A 121 -21.72 20.04 -4.36
N SER A 122 -20.99 19.65 -3.32
CA SER A 122 -19.55 19.33 -3.34
C SER A 122 -19.20 18.42 -2.17
N VAL A 123 -18.09 17.69 -2.26
CA VAL A 123 -17.56 16.90 -1.15
C VAL A 123 -17.10 17.83 -0.03
N GLU A 124 -17.76 17.75 1.13
CA GLU A 124 -17.50 18.61 2.30
C GLU A 124 -16.52 17.94 3.29
N ALA A 125 -15.36 17.51 2.79
CA ALA A 125 -14.29 16.94 3.60
C ALA A 125 -12.91 17.51 3.20
N ASP A 126 -11.98 17.52 4.16
CA ASP A 126 -10.61 17.94 3.89
C ASP A 126 -9.93 16.91 2.97
N PRO A 127 -9.31 17.35 1.85
CA PRO A 127 -8.59 16.44 0.97
C PRO A 127 -7.44 15.75 1.69
N ILE A 128 -7.18 14.49 1.32
CA ILE A 128 -6.10 13.69 1.90
C ILE A 128 -4.93 13.67 0.91
N GLU A 129 -3.79 14.22 1.32
CA GLU A 129 -2.55 14.13 0.56
C GLU A 129 -1.83 12.80 0.86
N ILE A 130 -1.49 12.08 -0.19
CA ILE A 130 -0.65 10.89 -0.13
C ILE A 130 0.64 11.16 -0.88
N ASP A 131 1.73 10.74 -0.26
CA ASP A 131 3.03 10.51 -0.87
C ASP A 131 3.36 9.03 -0.65
N GLY A 132 3.54 8.24 -1.71
CA GLY A 132 3.56 6.79 -1.61
C GLY A 132 4.15 6.05 -2.80
N VAL A 133 4.00 4.73 -2.78
CA VAL A 133 4.53 3.83 -3.83
C VAL A 133 3.43 2.94 -4.37
N ILE A 134 3.39 2.77 -5.69
CA ILE A 134 2.52 1.80 -6.34
C ILE A 134 2.93 0.38 -5.99
N LYS A 135 1.99 -0.44 -5.52
CA LYS A 135 2.17 -1.88 -5.37
C LYS A 135 1.03 -2.62 -6.03
N LYS A 136 1.30 -3.85 -6.42
CA LYS A 136 0.26 -4.78 -6.85
C LYS A 136 -0.49 -5.28 -5.62
N LEU A 137 -1.81 -5.27 -5.69
CA LEU A 137 -2.68 -5.99 -4.75
C LEU A 137 -2.41 -7.50 -4.84
N ASP A 138 -2.64 -8.23 -3.76
CA ASP A 138 -2.60 -9.69 -3.85
C ASP A 138 -3.85 -10.22 -4.59
N ASN A 139 -3.84 -11.50 -4.97
CA ASN A 139 -4.93 -12.06 -5.80
C ASN A 139 -6.29 -12.03 -5.10
N ASP A 140 -6.32 -12.15 -3.78
CA ASP A 140 -7.57 -12.12 -3.02
C ASP A 140 -8.10 -10.69 -2.97
N GLU A 141 -7.22 -9.72 -2.72
CA GLU A 141 -7.53 -8.29 -2.77
C GLU A 141 -7.99 -7.84 -4.16
N ILE A 142 -7.37 -8.34 -5.23
CA ILE A 142 -7.81 -8.08 -6.62
C ILE A 142 -9.23 -8.59 -6.80
N GLY A 143 -9.51 -9.84 -6.39
CA GLY A 143 -10.85 -10.42 -6.52
C GLY A 143 -11.91 -9.64 -5.73
N PHE A 144 -11.60 -9.18 -4.52
CA PHE A 144 -12.50 -8.32 -3.75
C PHE A 144 -12.73 -6.96 -4.41
N HIS A 145 -11.70 -6.37 -5.03
CA HIS A 145 -11.83 -5.10 -5.73
C HIS A 145 -12.67 -5.26 -7.00
N GLU A 146 -12.47 -6.34 -7.76
CA GLU A 146 -13.30 -6.70 -8.92
C GLU A 146 -14.77 -6.87 -8.51
N GLU A 147 -15.05 -7.65 -7.47
CA GLU A 147 -16.42 -7.87 -6.97
C GLU A 147 -17.07 -6.55 -6.51
N TYR A 148 -16.30 -5.69 -5.83
CA TYR A 148 -16.77 -4.36 -5.43
C TYR A 148 -17.13 -3.49 -6.63
N LEU A 149 -16.27 -3.48 -7.66
CA LEU A 149 -16.44 -2.67 -8.85
C LEU A 149 -17.51 -3.22 -9.80
N ASP A 150 -17.69 -4.53 -9.91
CA ASP A 150 -18.77 -5.15 -10.70
C ASP A 150 -20.17 -4.73 -10.22
N GLY A 151 -20.30 -4.36 -8.93
CA GLY A 151 -21.52 -3.79 -8.38
C GLY A 151 -21.80 -2.35 -8.83
N LEU A 152 -20.79 -1.64 -9.35
CA LEU A 152 -20.82 -0.22 -9.67
C LEU A 152 -20.62 0.07 -11.17
N PHE A 153 -19.89 -0.79 -11.89
CA PHE A 153 -19.43 -0.61 -13.26
C PHE A 153 -19.70 -1.86 -14.10
N SER A 154 -19.77 -1.69 -15.42
CA SER A 154 -19.74 -2.82 -16.35
C SER A 154 -18.30 -3.30 -16.56
N SER A 155 -18.10 -4.60 -16.82
CA SER A 155 -16.76 -5.17 -17.00
C SER A 155 -15.96 -4.51 -18.14
N SER A 156 -16.63 -3.98 -19.17
CA SER A 156 -15.98 -3.22 -20.25
C SER A 156 -15.43 -1.86 -19.83
N GLU A 157 -15.95 -1.28 -18.75
CA GLU A 157 -15.41 -0.03 -18.16
C GLU A 157 -14.20 -0.30 -17.26
N LEU A 158 -13.98 -1.56 -16.87
CA LEU A 158 -12.90 -1.98 -15.99
C LEU A 158 -11.69 -2.57 -16.73
N GLU A 159 -11.85 -3.03 -17.98
CA GLU A 159 -10.78 -3.72 -18.74
C GLU A 159 -9.49 -2.90 -18.90
N ASP A 160 -9.58 -1.56 -18.93
CA ASP A 160 -8.41 -0.68 -19.08
C ASP A 160 -7.91 -0.07 -17.75
N SER A 161 -8.62 -0.33 -16.64
CA SER A 161 -8.38 0.31 -15.34
C SER A 161 -7.21 -0.31 -14.55
N LYS A 162 -6.63 0.45 -13.62
CA LYS A 162 -5.55 0.02 -12.71
C LYS A 162 -6.05 -0.55 -11.39
N TYR A 163 -7.21 -1.21 -11.39
CA TYR A 163 -7.81 -1.76 -10.18
C TYR A 163 -6.94 -2.83 -9.50
N GLU A 164 -6.01 -3.47 -10.22
CA GLU A 164 -5.03 -4.42 -9.64
C GLU A 164 -3.91 -3.74 -8.83
N LEU A 165 -3.78 -2.42 -8.94
CA LEU A 165 -2.75 -1.63 -8.28
C LEU A 165 -3.35 -0.87 -7.10
N ALA A 166 -2.49 -0.57 -6.13
CA ALA A 166 -2.83 0.36 -5.06
C ALA A 166 -1.65 1.25 -4.68
N VAL A 167 -1.98 2.47 -4.27
CA VAL A 167 -1.03 3.40 -3.66
C VAL A 167 -0.84 3.01 -2.20
N TYR A 168 0.40 2.74 -1.82
CA TYR A 168 0.78 2.52 -0.43
C TYR A 168 1.48 3.78 0.09
N PRO A 169 0.84 4.53 1.01
CA PRO A 169 1.47 5.71 1.61
C PRO A 169 2.83 5.35 2.17
N ASN A 170 3.78 6.25 1.95
CA ASN A 170 5.10 6.13 2.53
C ASN A 170 4.98 6.29 4.04
N MET A 171 5.03 5.16 4.74
CA MET A 171 5.28 5.20 6.17
C MET A 171 6.73 5.68 6.34
N ASP A 172 6.95 6.75 7.09
CA ASP A 172 8.27 7.37 7.40
C ASP A 172 9.35 6.40 7.96
N ASN A 173 9.05 5.11 8.03
CA ASN A 173 9.84 4.06 8.63
C ASN A 173 10.76 3.30 7.66
N ASN A 174 10.98 3.74 6.41
CA ASN A 174 11.92 3.05 5.49
C ASN A 174 13.33 2.93 6.08
N ILE A 175 13.82 3.99 6.73
CA ILE A 175 15.12 3.98 7.44
C ILE A 175 15.06 3.01 8.62
N LEU A 176 13.95 2.99 9.37
CA LEU A 176 13.76 2.08 10.50
C LEU A 176 13.77 0.61 10.04
N THR A 177 13.11 0.29 8.92
CA THR A 177 13.11 -1.05 8.31
C THR A 177 14.53 -1.48 7.92
N VAL A 178 15.31 -0.59 7.29
CA VAL A 178 16.72 -0.87 6.96
C VAL A 178 17.56 -1.07 8.23
N VAL A 179 17.37 -0.26 9.26
CA VAL A 179 18.09 -0.39 10.54
C VAL A 179 17.73 -1.69 11.25
N ILE A 180 16.45 -2.06 11.32
CA ILE A 180 15.99 -3.33 11.90
C ILE A 180 16.61 -4.51 11.15
N GLY A 181 16.56 -4.48 9.81
CA GLY A 181 17.20 -5.51 8.99
C GLY A 181 18.69 -5.66 9.28
N ALA A 182 19.43 -4.54 9.37
CA ALA A 182 20.85 -4.54 9.71
C ALA A 182 21.12 -5.13 11.10
N VAL A 183 20.34 -4.74 12.11
CA VAL A 183 20.48 -5.25 13.49
C VAL A 183 20.23 -6.75 13.55
N ILE A 184 19.18 -7.25 12.89
CA ILE A 184 18.85 -8.68 12.84
C ILE A 184 19.97 -9.47 12.15
N THR A 185 20.48 -8.99 11.02
CA THR A 185 21.59 -9.64 10.31
C THR A 185 22.86 -9.68 11.17
N LEU A 186 23.22 -8.57 11.84
CA LEU A 186 24.38 -8.52 12.73
C LEU A 186 24.23 -9.44 13.95
N ALA A 187 23.05 -9.49 14.56
CA ALA A 187 22.74 -10.40 15.67
C ALA A 187 22.86 -11.86 15.23
N GLY A 188 22.35 -12.19 14.04
CA GLY A 188 22.46 -13.53 13.44
C GLY A 188 23.93 -13.93 13.19
N LEU A 189 24.73 -13.03 12.64
CA LEU A 189 26.17 -13.25 12.43
C LEU A 189 26.93 -13.42 13.76
N GLY A 190 26.64 -12.57 14.76
CA GLY A 190 27.23 -12.67 16.09
C GLY A 190 26.89 -13.99 16.78
N TYR A 191 25.63 -14.44 16.68
CA TYR A 191 25.21 -15.74 17.19
C TYR A 191 25.91 -16.91 16.47
N ALA A 192 26.03 -16.85 15.15
CA ALA A 192 26.75 -17.85 14.36
C ALA A 192 28.23 -17.93 14.78
N ALA A 193 28.90 -16.78 14.94
CA ALA A 193 30.28 -16.68 15.40
C ALA A 193 30.45 -17.26 16.82
N TYR A 194 29.54 -16.92 17.74
CA TYR A 194 29.55 -17.47 19.10
C TYR A 194 29.39 -19.01 19.11
N VAL A 195 28.47 -19.55 18.31
CA VAL A 195 28.30 -21.01 18.17
C VAL A 195 29.55 -21.67 17.59
N PHE A 196 30.28 -20.97 16.72
CA PHE A 196 31.52 -21.46 16.13
C PHE A 196 32.71 -21.41 17.11
N ILE A 197 32.83 -20.34 17.90
CA ILE A 197 33.93 -20.11 18.86
C ILE A 197 33.80 -20.97 20.10
N LYS A 198 32.58 -21.19 20.62
CA LYS A 198 32.33 -22.01 21.83
C LYS A 198 32.46 -23.52 21.58
N LYS A 199 33.28 -23.89 20.59
CA LYS A 199 33.68 -25.25 20.25
C LYS A 199 34.48 -25.88 21.38
#